data_AF-A0AAF0QWV1-F1
#
_entry.id   AF-A0AAF0QWV1-F1
#
_cell.length_a   1.000
_cell.length_b   1.000
_cell.length_c   1.000
_cell.angle_alpha   90.00
_cell.angle_beta   90.00
_cell.angle_gamma   90.00
#
_symmetry.space_group_name_H-M   'P 1'
#
loop_
_entity.id
_entity.type
_entity.pdbx_description
1 polymer ?
#
loop_
_entity_poly.entity_id
_entity_poly.type
_entity_poly.pdbx_seq_one_letter_code
_entity_poly.pdbx_strand_id
1 'polypeptide(L)'
;MQDLQDKIKLVPIDLQNMPDWYKEKVYPTNKVDTTCAPFIERFQIFMLEGFNYDITTGRPKLAKWIEEMNKLDGYKQTKVLEREKMVEYYQNRFLPVLTLQTIDTFFF
;
A
#
# COMPACT_ATOMS: atom_id res chain seq x y z
N MET A 1 -16.73 27.46 22.49
CA MET A 1 -16.18 26.20 21.91
C MET A 1 -16.09 26.28 20.37
N GLN A 2 -16.93 27.06 19.69
CA GLN A 2 -16.93 27.24 18.23
C GLN A 2 -15.66 27.97 17.69
N ASP A 3 -15.09 28.88 18.48
CA ASP A 3 -14.10 29.87 18.00
C ASP A 3 -12.69 29.32 17.74
N LEU A 4 -12.39 28.09 18.17
CA LEU A 4 -11.10 27.42 17.95
C LEU A 4 -11.07 26.61 16.66
N GLN A 5 -12.19 26.03 16.23
CA GLN A 5 -12.22 25.18 15.03
C GLN A 5 -12.05 26.02 13.75
N ASP A 6 -12.60 27.23 13.69
CA ASP A 6 -12.47 28.12 12.53
C ASP A 6 -11.04 28.66 12.31
N LYS A 7 -10.19 28.59 13.34
CA LYS A 7 -8.79 29.05 13.29
C LYS A 7 -7.81 27.95 12.87
N ILE A 8 -8.19 26.68 13.00
CA ILE A 8 -7.32 25.55 12.62
C ILE A 8 -7.55 25.26 11.13
N LYS A 9 -6.67 25.80 10.28
CA LYS A 9 -6.62 25.42 8.87
C LYS A 9 -5.83 24.12 8.72
N LEU A 10 -6.47 23.08 8.20
CA LEU A 10 -5.80 21.84 7.83
C LEU A 10 -4.91 22.12 6.61
N VAL A 11 -3.60 22.12 6.82
CA VAL A 11 -2.61 22.18 5.74
C VAL A 11 -2.11 20.76 5.49
N PRO A 12 -2.08 20.28 4.23
CA PRO A 12 -1.51 18.98 3.91
C PRO A 12 -0.02 18.97 4.27
N ILE A 13 0.42 17.89 4.90
CA ILE A 13 1.79 17.73 5.39
C ILE A 13 2.74 17.53 4.19
N ASP A 14 3.69 18.46 4.01
CA ASP A 14 4.78 18.32 3.03
C ASP A 14 5.88 17.43 3.61
N LEU A 15 5.99 16.21 3.06
CA LEU A 15 6.98 15.21 3.46
C LEU A 15 8.43 15.63 3.15
N GLN A 16 8.65 16.54 2.20
CA GLN A 16 9.99 16.96 1.79
C GLN A 16 10.60 18.01 2.71
N ASN A 17 9.77 18.82 3.37
CA ASN A 17 10.20 19.93 4.22
C ASN A 17 10.25 19.57 5.73
N MET A 18 10.30 18.27 6.05
CA MET A 18 10.28 17.81 7.43
C MET A 18 11.66 17.92 8.11
N PRO A 19 11.74 18.49 9.32
CA PRO A 19 12.96 18.53 10.09
C PRO A 19 13.36 17.12 10.57
N ASP A 20 14.66 16.86 10.66
CA ASP A 20 15.19 15.51 10.88
C ASP A 20 14.71 14.86 12.19
N TRP A 21 14.49 15.67 13.24
CA TRP A 21 13.95 15.18 14.52
C TRP A 21 12.54 14.57 14.38
N TYR A 22 11.74 15.03 13.42
CA TYR A 22 10.40 14.50 13.16
C TYR A 22 10.47 13.15 12.46
N LYS A 23 11.40 13.00 11.49
CA LYS A 23 11.68 11.72 10.80
C LYS A 23 12.24 10.67 11.76
N GLU A 24 12.97 11.07 12.79
CA GLU A 24 13.52 10.11 13.76
C GLU A 24 12.51 9.70 14.83
N LYS A 25 11.73 10.66 15.37
CA LYS A 25 10.87 10.45 16.54
C LYS A 25 9.40 10.19 16.23
N VAL A 26 8.86 10.82 15.18
CA VAL A 26 7.43 10.76 14.84
C VAL A 26 7.19 9.88 13.61
N TYR A 27 8.12 9.91 12.65
CA TYR A 27 8.01 9.26 11.35
C TYR A 27 9.26 8.45 11.02
N PRO A 28 9.65 7.45 11.85
CA PRO A 28 10.78 6.60 11.53
C PRO A 28 10.53 6.04 10.13
N THR A 29 11.38 6.38 9.17
CA THR A 29 11.33 5.98 7.75
C THR A 29 10.98 4.50 7.56
N ASN A 30 11.25 3.69 8.58
CA ASN A 30 10.92 2.27 8.71
C ASN A 30 9.42 1.93 8.93
N LYS A 31 8.62 2.67 9.72
CA LYS A 31 7.31 2.14 10.20
C LYS A 31 6.25 2.08 9.11
N VAL A 32 6.09 3.14 8.33
CA VAL A 32 5.04 3.18 7.29
C VAL A 32 5.35 2.17 6.21
N ASP A 33 6.59 2.16 5.70
CA ASP A 33 7.01 1.20 4.68
C ASP A 33 6.93 -0.25 5.18
N THR A 34 7.37 -0.54 6.41
CA THR A 34 7.29 -1.91 6.97
C THR A 34 5.85 -2.35 7.24
N THR A 35 4.94 -1.43 7.59
CA THR A 35 3.53 -1.76 7.83
C THR A 35 2.76 -1.94 6.51
N CYS A 36 3.09 -1.14 5.50
CA CYS A 36 2.43 -1.17 4.19
C CYS A 36 3.01 -2.23 3.25
N ALA A 37 4.29 -2.60 3.37
CA ALA A 37 4.92 -3.51 2.43
C ALA A 37 4.32 -4.91 2.35
N PRO A 38 3.97 -5.57 3.47
CA PRO A 38 3.27 -6.84 3.41
C PRO A 38 1.91 -6.73 2.69
N PHE A 39 1.25 -5.58 2.79
CA PHE A 39 -0.01 -5.31 2.09
C PHE A 39 0.21 -5.10 0.60
N ILE A 40 1.14 -4.22 0.21
CA ILE A 40 1.44 -3.93 -1.20
C ILE A 40 1.87 -5.21 -1.94
N GLU A 41 2.67 -6.06 -1.30
CA GLU A 41 3.07 -7.36 -1.86
C GLU A 41 1.87 -8.27 -2.16
N ARG A 42 0.98 -8.44 -1.17
CA ARG A 42 -0.22 -9.28 -1.33
C ARG A 42 -1.16 -8.69 -2.38
N PHE A 43 -1.31 -7.37 -2.37
CA PHE A 43 -2.14 -6.65 -3.34
C PHE A 43 -1.59 -6.79 -4.75
N GLN A 44 -0.27 -6.71 -4.95
CA GLN A 44 0.38 -6.93 -6.24
C GLN A 44 0.09 -8.34 -6.77
N ILE A 45 0.29 -9.37 -5.93
CA ILE A 45 0.03 -10.77 -6.31
C ILE A 45 -1.45 -10.96 -6.66
N PHE A 46 -2.36 -10.47 -5.81
CA PHE A 46 -3.79 -10.63 -6.02
C PHE A 46 -4.30 -9.91 -7.27
N MET A 47 -3.83 -8.68 -7.54
CA MET A 47 -4.23 -7.94 -8.75
C MET A 47 -3.69 -8.57 -10.02
N LEU A 48 -2.47 -9.11 -9.97
CA LEU A 48 -1.88 -9.81 -11.11
C LEU A 48 -2.61 -11.13 -11.39
N GLU A 49 -2.80 -11.99 -10.38
CA GLU A 49 -3.39 -13.32 -10.55
C GLU A 49 -4.92 -13.27 -10.72
N GLY A 50 -5.59 -12.38 -10.01
CA GLY A 50 -7.05 -12.27 -10.01
C GLY A 50 -7.62 -11.39 -11.12
N PHE A 51 -6.88 -10.37 -11.56
CA PHE A 51 -7.36 -9.37 -12.53
C PHE A 51 -6.42 -9.18 -13.73
N ASN A 52 -5.31 -9.94 -13.82
CA ASN A 52 -4.29 -9.78 -14.85
C ASN A 52 -3.80 -8.32 -14.98
N TYR A 53 -3.73 -7.62 -13.85
CA TYR A 53 -3.41 -6.19 -13.78
C TYR A 53 -2.12 -5.95 -13.02
N ASP A 54 -1.13 -5.37 -13.70
CA ASP A 54 0.12 -4.93 -13.08
C ASP A 54 -0.02 -3.53 -12.50
N ILE A 55 -0.06 -3.47 -11.16
CA ILE A 55 -0.18 -2.22 -10.38
C ILE A 55 1.00 -1.26 -10.57
N THR A 56 2.13 -1.71 -11.13
CA THR A 56 3.30 -0.88 -11.39
C THR A 56 3.19 -0.12 -12.71
N THR A 57 2.28 -0.55 -13.61
CA THR A 57 2.02 0.12 -14.89
C THR A 57 1.63 1.58 -14.66
N GLY A 58 2.39 2.50 -15.26
CA GLY A 58 2.17 3.94 -15.11
C GLY A 58 2.54 4.51 -13.73
N ARG A 59 3.09 3.71 -12.80
CA ARG A 59 3.49 4.12 -11.44
C ARG A 59 4.99 3.88 -11.19
N PRO A 60 5.90 4.63 -11.87
CA PRO A 60 7.35 4.39 -11.77
C PRO A 60 7.91 4.57 -10.36
N LYS A 61 7.31 5.43 -9.52
CA LYS A 61 7.70 5.59 -8.11
C LYS A 61 7.41 4.35 -7.28
N LEU A 62 6.28 3.68 -7.56
CA LEU A 62 5.90 2.44 -6.88
C LEU A 62 6.82 1.29 -7.30
N ALA A 63 7.12 1.18 -8.60
CA ALA A 63 8.07 0.20 -9.11
C ALA A 63 9.44 0.33 -8.42
N LYS A 64 9.98 1.56 -8.37
CA LYS A 64 11.25 1.84 -7.68
C LYS A 64 11.19 1.49 -6.19
N TRP A 65 10.09 1.82 -5.51
CA TRP A 65 9.91 1.47 -4.09
C TRP A 65 9.90 -0.06 -3.87
N ILE A 66 9.22 -0.83 -4.74
CA ILE A 66 9.21 -2.30 -4.68
C ILE A 66 10.64 -2.86 -4.86
N GLU A 67 11.41 -2.30 -5.81
CA GLU A 67 12.81 -2.68 -6.02
C GLU A 67 13.68 -2.42 -4.79
N GLU A 68 13.53 -1.26 -4.13
CA GLU A 68 14.28 -0.94 -2.90
C GLU A 68 13.88 -1.86 -1.74
N MET A 69 12.59 -2.15 -1.57
CA MET A 69 12.12 -3.08 -0.54
C MET A 69 12.71 -4.49 -0.74
N ASN A 70 12.78 -4.96 -1.99
CA ASN A 70 13.35 -6.27 -2.33
C ASN A 70 14.84 -6.41 -2.00
N LYS A 71 15.57 -5.32 -1.77
CA LYS A 71 16.98 -5.37 -1.35
C LYS A 71 17.13 -5.62 0.15
N LEU A 72 16.11 -5.35 0.96
CA LEU A 72 16.15 -5.52 2.41
C LEU A 72 16.06 -7.01 2.78
N ASP A 73 17.08 -7.54 3.45
CA ASP A 73 17.13 -8.97 3.79
C ASP A 73 16.04 -9.39 4.79
N GLY A 74 15.70 -8.52 5.74
CA GLY A 74 14.59 -8.76 6.68
C GLY A 74 13.23 -8.85 5.98
N TYR A 75 13.02 -8.08 4.91
CA TYR A 75 11.76 -8.11 4.16
C TYR A 75 11.61 -9.39 3.33
N LYS A 76 12.70 -9.89 2.71
CA LYS A 76 12.70 -11.17 1.98
C LYS A 76 12.22 -12.34 2.82
N GLN A 77 12.59 -12.36 4.11
CA GLN A 77 12.18 -13.41 5.05
C GLN A 77 10.68 -13.35 5.40
N THR A 78 10.06 -12.16 5.30
CA THR A 78 8.65 -11.93 5.66
C THR A 78 7.67 -12.13 4.50
N LYS A 79 8.19 -12.41 3.30
CA LYS A 79 7.37 -12.59 2.09
C LYS A 79 6.43 -13.78 2.21
N VAL A 80 5.34 -13.72 1.46
CA VAL A 80 4.33 -14.79 1.43
C VAL A 80 4.96 -16.08 0.87
N LEU A 81 5.25 -17.03 1.77
CA LEU A 81 5.82 -18.33 1.41
C LEU A 81 4.82 -19.22 0.64
N GLU A 82 3.53 -19.12 1.00
CA GLU A 82 2.45 -19.92 0.40
C GLU A 82 1.57 -19.05 -0.51
N ARG A 83 2.14 -18.61 -1.64
CA ARG A 83 1.47 -17.71 -2.60
C ARG A 83 0.12 -18.24 -3.07
N GLU A 84 0.08 -19.51 -3.49
CA GLU A 84 -1.11 -20.12 -4.11
C GLU A 84 -2.29 -20.17 -3.14
N LYS A 85 -2.07 -20.59 -1.89
CA LYS A 85 -3.11 -20.60 -0.85
C LYS A 85 -3.62 -19.20 -0.51
N MET A 86 -2.72 -18.20 -0.54
CA MET A 86 -3.12 -16.81 -0.36
C MET A 86 -4.01 -16.35 -1.52
N VAL A 87 -3.61 -16.63 -2.77
CA VAL A 87 -4.41 -16.29 -3.96
C VAL A 87 -5.77 -16.96 -3.90
N GLU A 88 -5.84 -18.27 -3.63
CA GLU A 88 -7.09 -19.02 -3.49
C GLU A 88 -7.99 -18.43 -2.40
N TYR A 89 -7.43 -18.11 -1.23
CA TYR A 89 -8.18 -17.45 -0.16
C TYR A 89 -8.75 -16.10 -0.60
N TYR A 90 -7.95 -15.26 -1.27
CA TYR A 90 -8.40 -13.93 -1.70
C TYR A 90 -9.43 -14.03 -2.83
N GLN A 91 -9.26 -14.97 -3.76
CA GLN A 91 -10.22 -15.25 -4.80
C GLN A 91 -11.57 -15.64 -4.19
N ASN A 92 -11.59 -16.61 -3.28
CA ASN A 92 -12.81 -17.04 -2.60
C ASN A 92 -13.45 -15.94 -1.72
N ARG A 93 -12.62 -15.11 -1.09
CA ARG A 93 -13.08 -14.06 -0.15
C ARG A 93 -13.61 -12.81 -0.84
N PHE A 94 -13.00 -12.39 -1.95
CA PHE A 94 -13.21 -11.08 -2.56
C PHE A 94 -13.80 -11.14 -3.98
N LEU A 95 -13.48 -12.14 -4.82
CA LEU A 95 -14.05 -12.19 -6.18
C LEU A 95 -15.59 -12.36 -6.21
N PRO A 96 -16.23 -13.14 -5.32
CA PRO A 96 -17.70 -13.21 -5.29
C PRO A 96 -18.38 -11.86 -4.99
N VAL A 97 -17.72 -11.00 -4.21
CA VAL A 97 -18.19 -9.64 -3.89
C VAL A 97 -17.94 -8.66 -5.04
N LEU A 98 -16.89 -8.92 -5.83
CA LEU A 98 -16.48 -8.13 -6.99
C LEU A 98 -17.07 -8.68 -8.30
N THR A 99 -18.23 -9.36 -8.25
CA THR A 99 -18.88 -9.89 -9.46
C THR A 99 -19.42 -8.77 -10.35
N LEU A 100 -19.67 -9.09 -11.63
CA LEU A 100 -19.87 -8.19 -12.79
C LEU A 100 -20.73 -6.92 -12.60
N GLN A 101 -21.57 -6.83 -11.56
CA GLN A 101 -22.34 -5.61 -11.26
C GLN A 101 -21.55 -4.54 -10.47
N THR A 102 -20.43 -4.89 -9.81
CA THR A 102 -19.65 -3.97 -8.95
C THR A 102 -18.28 -3.56 -9.50
N ILE A 103 -17.72 -4.27 -10.48
CA ILE A 103 -16.42 -3.89 -11.09
C ILE A 103 -16.55 -2.54 -11.83
N ASP A 104 -17.65 -2.33 -12.54
CA ASP A 104 -17.93 -1.08 -13.25
C ASP A 104 -18.07 0.13 -12.31
N THR A 105 -18.40 -0.10 -11.03
CA THR A 105 -18.57 0.97 -10.04
C THR A 105 -17.29 1.31 -9.26
N PHE A 106 -16.28 0.43 -9.27
CA PHE A 106 -15.03 0.65 -8.53
C PHE A 106 -13.89 1.19 -9.40
N PHE A 107 -13.99 1.04 -10.72
CA PHE A 107 -12.96 1.46 -11.66
C PHE A 107 -13.40 2.60 -12.61
N PHE A 108 -14.55 3.23 -12.36
CA PHE A 108 -15.01 4.49 -12.99
C PHE A 108 -15.31 5.56 -11.94
#